data_AF-F0LH14-F1
#
_entry.id   AF-F0LH14-F1
#
_cell.length_a   1.000
_cell.length_b   1.000
_cell.length_c   1.000
_cell.angle_alpha   90.00
_cell.angle_beta   90.00
_cell.angle_gamma   90.00
#
_symmetry.space_group_name_H-M   'P 1'
#
loop_
_entity.id
_entity.type
_entity.pdbx_description
1 polymer ?
#
loop_
_entity_poly.entity_id
_entity_poly.type
_entity_poly.pdbx_seq_one_letter_code
_entity_poly.pdbx_strand_id
1 'polypeptide(L)' 'MIDWIKVEIMGDIQKKVYDEWEPPVDINRYKRFVQIEGMKIPVLDLEYEYQAYLKLGRIEKARMLKKFFRKKIRASH' A
#
# COMPACT_ATOMS: atom_id res chain seq x y z
N MET A 1 8.03 17.33 -10.29
CA MET A 1 8.05 16.50 -11.51
C MET A 1 9.48 16.04 -11.71
N ILE A 2 9.69 14.76 -11.98
CA ILE A 2 10.99 14.21 -12.38
C ILE A 2 10.76 13.61 -13.75
N ASP A 3 11.51 14.06 -14.76
CA ASP A 3 11.36 13.61 -16.15
C ASP A 3 9.90 13.59 -16.64
N TRP A 4 9.16 14.67 -16.37
CA TRP A 4 7.73 14.82 -16.72
C TRP A 4 6.76 13.89 -15.98
N ILE A 5 7.26 13.04 -15.09
CA ILE A 5 6.45 12.19 -14.22
C ILE A 5 6.14 12.97 -12.94
N LYS A 6 4.85 13.01 -12.58
CA LYS A 6 4.41 13.56 -11.30
C LYS A 6 4.79 12.59 -10.18
N VAL A 7 5.58 13.08 -9.23
CA VAL A 7 5.95 12.37 -8.01
C VAL A 7 5.32 13.12 -6.84
N GLU A 8 4.51 12.42 -6.06
CA GLU A 8 3.85 12.96 -4.86
C GLU A 8 4.61 12.51 -3.61
N ILE A 9 4.94 13.46 -2.74
CA ILE A 9 5.61 13.20 -1.46
C ILE A 9 4.57 13.39 -0.36
N MET A 10 4.36 12.36 0.45
CA MET A 10 3.40 12.37 1.55
C MET A 10 4.09 11.85 2.82
N GLY A 11 4.42 12.76 3.74
CA GLY A 11 4.98 12.44 5.05
C GLY A 11 3.88 12.29 6.10
N ASP A 12 4.11 11.43 7.10
CA ASP A 12 3.24 11.20 8.26
C ASP A 12 1.74 11.16 7.93
N ILE A 13 1.39 10.35 6.92
CA ILE A 13 0.00 10.22 6.47
C ILE A 13 -0.86 9.69 7.62
N GLN A 14 -1.86 10.49 7.98
CA GLN A 14 -2.94 10.12 8.87
C GLN A 14 -4.21 9.85 8.07
N LYS A 15 -5.09 9.01 8.62
CA LYS A 15 -6.38 8.68 8.00
C LYS A 15 -7.48 9.12 8.95
N LYS A 16 -8.46 9.86 8.43
CA LYS A 16 -9.65 10.21 9.18
C LYS A 16 -10.66 9.07 9.09
N VAL A 17 -10.98 8.44 10.20
CA VAL A 17 -11.87 7.27 10.31
C VAL A 17 -12.89 7.58 11.41
N TYR A 18 -14.20 7.49 11.11
CA TYR A 18 -15.28 7.82 12.05
C TYR A 18 -15.10 9.18 12.75
N ASP A 19 -14.65 10.18 12.00
CA ASP A 19 -14.33 11.53 12.46
C ASP A 19 -13.07 11.72 13.31
N GLU A 20 -12.31 10.66 13.58
CA GLU A 20 -11.04 10.73 14.31
C GLU A 20 -9.84 10.53 13.39
N TRP A 21 -8.75 11.24 13.65
CA TRP A 21 -7.48 11.03 12.95
C TRP A 21 -6.70 9.90 13.62
N GLU A 22 -6.46 8.82 12.87
CA GLU A 22 -5.54 7.78 13.31
C GLU A 22 -4.11 8.34 13.39
N PRO A 23 -3.29 7.87 14.35
CA PRO A 23 -1.88 8.23 14.40
C PRO A 23 -1.17 7.83 13.08
N PRO A 24 -0.07 8.52 12.72
CA PRO A 24 0.71 8.15 11.55
C PRO A 24 1.16 6.70 11.62
N VAL A 25 1.17 6.02 10.47
CA VAL A 25 1.65 4.64 10.41
C VAL A 25 3.15 4.58 10.65
N ASP A 26 3.61 3.65 11.49
CA ASP A 26 5.02 3.27 11.51
C ASP A 26 5.38 2.56 10.20
N ILE A 27 6.03 3.29 9.30
CA ILE A 27 6.44 2.79 7.99
C ILE A 27 7.37 1.58 8.15
N ASN A 28 8.24 1.53 9.16
CA ASN A 28 9.21 0.45 9.32
C ASN A 28 8.53 -0.90 9.60
N ARG A 29 7.36 -0.89 10.23
CA ARG A 29 6.57 -2.08 10.50
C ARG A 29 6.05 -2.77 9.23
N TYR A 30 5.71 -1.99 8.20
CA TYR A 30 5.06 -2.49 6.98
C TYR A 30 5.94 -2.41 5.74
N LYS A 31 7.12 -1.79 5.86
CA LYS A 31 8.11 -1.68 4.78
C LYS A 31 8.65 -3.05 4.42
N ARG A 32 8.67 -3.34 3.13
CA ARG A 32 9.34 -4.47 2.52
C ARG A 32 10.28 -3.99 1.44
N PHE A 33 11.24 -4.83 1.06
CA PHE A 33 12.14 -4.53 -0.05
C PHE A 33 11.87 -5.50 -1.19
N VAL A 34 11.76 -4.95 -2.40
CA VAL A 34 11.65 -5.71 -3.64
C VAL A 34 12.89 -5.43 -4.49
N GLN A 35 13.48 -6.48 -5.06
CA GLN A 35 14.56 -6.33 -6.02
C GLN A 35 14.00 -6.28 -7.43
N ILE A 36 14.35 -5.25 -8.19
CA ILE A 36 14.01 -5.10 -9.60
C ILE A 36 15.12 -4.32 -10.30
N GLU A 37 15.59 -4.80 -11.45
CA GLU A 37 16.62 -4.11 -12.26
C GLU A 37 17.87 -3.70 -11.44
N GLY A 38 18.32 -4.56 -10.53
CA GLY A 38 19.48 -4.30 -9.66
C GLY A 38 19.22 -3.30 -8.53
N MET A 39 18.02 -2.72 -8.45
CA MET A 39 17.62 -1.80 -7.40
C MET A 39 16.90 -2.54 -6.26
N LYS A 40 17.14 -2.11 -5.03
CA LYS A 40 16.43 -2.57 -3.83
C LYS A 40 15.41 -1.50 -3.41
N ILE A 41 14.17 -1.63 -3.88
CA ILE A 41 13.13 -0.62 -3.71
C ILE A 41 12.31 -0.89 -2.44
N PRO A 42 12.19 0.07 -1.51
CA PRO A 42 11.28 -0.02 -0.38
C PRO A 42 9.84 0.17 -0.85
N VAL A 43 8.96 -0.75 -0.46
CA VAL A 43 7.53 -0.71 -0.76
C VAL A 43 6.73 -1.00 0.51
N LEU A 44 5.45 -0.61 0.53
CA LEU A 44 4.54 -1.00 1.60
C LEU A 44 3.98 -2.40 1.34
N ASP A 45 3.71 -3.13 2.42
CA ASP A 45 3.07 -4.43 2.35
C ASP A 45 1.66 -4.34 1.73
N LEU A 46 1.33 -5.31 0.87
CA LEU A 46 0.05 -5.32 0.16
C LEU A 46 -1.14 -5.56 1.09
N GLU A 47 -0.99 -6.32 2.19
CA GLU A 47 -2.08 -6.53 3.15
C GLU A 47 -2.38 -5.22 3.87
N TYR A 48 -1.34 -4.49 4.28
CA TYR A 48 -1.50 -3.14 4.85
C TYR A 48 -2.21 -2.18 3.87
N GLU A 49 -1.79 -2.14 2.60
CA GLU A 49 -2.43 -1.32 1.56
C GLU A 49 -3.89 -1.71 1.31
N TYR A 50 -4.21 -3.00 1.33
CA TYR A 50 -5.58 -3.48 1.21
C TYR A 50 -6.48 -2.91 2.32
N GLN A 51 -6.04 -2.98 3.57
CA GLN A 51 -6.77 -2.42 4.71
C GLN A 51 -6.89 -0.90 4.63
N ALA A 52 -5.81 -0.22 4.21
CA ALA A 52 -5.80 1.23 4.01
C ALA A 52 -6.84 1.67 2.96
N TYR A 53 -6.92 0.97 1.83
CA TYR A 53 -7.90 1.25 0.79
C TYR A 53 -9.34 0.99 1.24
N LEU A 54 -9.59 -0.03 2.06
CA LEU A 54 -10.92 -0.23 2.65
C LEU A 54 -11.34 0.94 3.53
N LYS A 55 -10.46 1.37 4.45
CA LYS A 55 -10.74 2.51 5.35
C LYS A 55 -11.01 3.81 4.60
N LEU A 56 -10.31 4.03 3.50
CA LEU A 56 -10.47 5.23 2.65
C LEU A 56 -11.61 5.11 1.61
N GLY A 57 -12.40 4.04 1.63
CA GLY A 57 -13.49 3.83 0.67
C GLY A 57 -13.03 3.56 -0.77
N ARG A 58 -11.74 3.26 -1.00
CA ARG A 58 -11.16 2.93 -2.31
C ARG A 58 -11.44 1.48 -2.68
N ILE A 59 -12.73 1.11 -2.72
CA ILE A 59 -13.22 -0.27 -2.80
C ILE A 59 -12.72 -1.00 -4.04
N GLU A 60 -12.64 -0.33 -5.19
CA GLU A 60 -12.18 -0.96 -6.43
C GLU A 60 -10.73 -1.45 -6.33
N LYS A 61 -9.83 -0.60 -5.84
CA LYS A 61 -8.41 -0.93 -5.62
C LYS A 61 -8.26 -2.05 -4.59
N ALA A 62 -9.01 -1.99 -3.49
CA ALA A 62 -9.04 -3.06 -2.50
C ALA A 62 -9.49 -4.40 -3.12
N ARG A 63 -10.49 -4.37 -4.01
CA ARG A 63 -10.99 -5.57 -4.71
C ARG A 63 -9.95 -6.17 -5.66
N MET A 64 -9.13 -5.35 -6.31
CA MET A 64 -8.01 -5.83 -7.13
C MET A 64 -7.00 -6.62 -6.29
N LEU A 65 -6.62 -6.10 -5.12
CA LEU A 65 -5.70 -6.78 -4.20
C LEU A 65 -6.30 -8.10 -3.68
N LYS A 66 -7.59 -8.11 -3.29
CA LYS A 66 -8.29 -9.33 -2.88
C LYS A 66 -8.28 -10.41 -3.97
N LYS A 67 -8.49 -10.02 -5.24
CA LYS A 67 -8.39 -10.97 -6.37
C LYS A 67 -6.98 -11.51 -6.55
N PHE A 68 -5.96 -10.65 -6.38
CA PHE A 68 -4.55 -11.05 -6.46
C PHE A 68 -4.19 -12.07 -5.37
N PHE A 69 -4.54 -11.81 -4.11
CA PHE A 69 -4.27 -12.74 -3.01
C PHE A 69 -4.92 -14.11 -3.23
N ARG A 70 -6.17 -14.14 -3.70
CA ARG A 70 -6.86 -15.40 -4.02
C ARG A 70 -6.16 -16.20 -5.12
N LYS A 71 -5.62 -15.52 -6.15
CA LYS A 71 -4.83 -16.18 -7.20
C LYS A 71 -3.53 -16.75 -6.65
N LYS A 72 -2.84 -16.00 -5.79
CA LYS A 72 -1.58 -16.44 -5.17
C LYS A 72 -1.77 -17.72 -4.35
N ILE A 73 -2.82 -17.79 -3.52
CA ILE A 73 -3.12 -18.98 -2.70
C ILE A 73 -3.36 -20.23 -3.57
N ARG A 74 -4.06 -20.07 -4.71
CA ARG A 74 -4.33 -21.16 -5.65
C ARG A 74 -3.10 -21.64 -6.43
N ALA A 75 -2.09 -20.79 -6.60
CA ALA A 75 -0.85 -21.13 -7.29
C ALA A 75 0.21 -21.74 -6.36
N SER A 76 -0.05 -21.80 -5.06
CA SER A 76 0.83 -22.41 -4.04
C SER A 76 0.33 -23.76 -3.53
N HIS A 77 -0.70 -24.33 -4.18
CA HIS A 77 -1.16 -25.71 -4.05
C HIS A 77 -0.98 -26.39 -5.41
#